data_AF-A0A6U4IZY2-F1
#
_entry.id   AF-A0A6U4IZY2-F1
#
_cell.length_a   1.000
_cell.length_b   1.000
_cell.length_c   1.000
_cell.angle_alpha   90.00
_cell.angle_beta   90.00
_cell.angle_gamma   90.00
#
_symmetry.space_group_name_H-M   'P 1'
#
loop_
_entity.id
_entity.type
_entity.pdbx_description
1 polymer ?
#
loop_
_entity_poly.entity_id
_entity_poly.type
_entity_poly.pdbx_seq_one_letter_code
_entity_poly.pdbx_strand_id
1 'polypeptide(L)'
;MRAQYGKSAVAGYERDISLRYLGYATDNGAYYYYHTEDGVNYEETLEDVHDYAEKIGVPYKYILIDSWWYLKGAGSGVKDWTEQPDVFPSGFQAFHERTGWALWLHNRRWSVDNVYDEANGGRYTFLRGRDDLDDGEYSVPNDQRLWDDLMLNKSTSGMQIYEQDWLYNEFHGVSQLLQSPTLAREWLLQMGKGADKVNAAIQYCMEIPKFVLQSLEIPAVTQARASDDYHPGKVDDCEWPTCQWYQGHSALLLQAVGLAPSKDDFWTTADQPGNPKYKPTDVETHSEFLGAVAAYSTGPVQPADAVGKSDADLILRTSTGGGLLLQPSRPMTAIDACFLQEALGGDAGPKPRYRHLCPVLSTHTALPNLPKFLHVMSAQLAADYMLTASDVAADVTPGADYVFWRAADSPRRAAASGVSVSVIAAARAGDDFTVTLPACRADDFGLLHAAPLLALGGGDRAALLGEVAKFVPVASQRVRSVTAGGGALSVAVAGEAREEVTLVFYDEETGATPTATCTLSEAGTATVTFGPEATACTCA
;
A
#
# COMPACT_ATOMS: atom_id res chain seq x y z
N MET A 1 3.15 16.20 17.65
CA MET A 1 4.26 15.21 17.62
C MET A 1 5.05 15.28 16.32
N ARG A 2 4.49 14.95 15.15
CA ARG A 2 5.20 15.02 13.84
C ARG A 2 6.05 16.29 13.64
N ALA A 3 5.42 17.46 13.74
CA ALA A 3 6.09 18.75 13.57
C ALA A 3 7.24 19.00 14.56
N GLN A 4 7.16 18.46 15.78
CA GLN A 4 8.20 18.59 16.81
C GLN A 4 9.49 17.83 16.42
N TYR A 5 9.34 16.72 15.69
CA TYR A 5 10.45 15.87 15.25
C TYR A 5 10.80 16.04 13.77
N GLY A 6 10.17 16.99 13.06
CA GLY A 6 10.40 17.20 11.63
C GLY A 6 9.90 16.05 10.73
N LYS A 7 9.03 15.18 11.25
CA LYS A 7 8.49 14.04 10.50
C LYS A 7 7.40 14.52 9.51
N SER A 8 7.60 14.24 8.22
CA SER A 8 6.69 14.65 7.14
C SER A 8 6.28 13.46 6.30
N ALA A 9 4.97 13.21 6.20
CA ALA A 9 4.43 12.17 5.31
C ALA A 9 4.68 12.50 3.83
N VAL A 10 4.67 13.79 3.46
CA VAL A 10 4.98 14.23 2.08
C VAL A 10 6.44 13.95 1.74
N ALA A 11 7.37 14.27 2.64
CA ALA A 11 8.78 13.97 2.42
C ALA A 11 9.03 12.45 2.37
N GLY A 12 8.30 11.68 3.18
CA GLY A 12 8.32 10.21 3.10
C GLY A 12 7.84 9.70 1.75
N TYR A 13 6.70 10.19 1.28
CA TYR A 13 6.15 9.87 -0.05
C TYR A 13 7.11 10.24 -1.19
N GLU A 14 7.78 11.38 -1.13
CA GLU A 14 8.73 11.81 -2.17
C GLU A 14 10.02 10.96 -2.19
N ARG A 15 10.48 10.53 -1.00
CA ARG A 15 11.68 9.70 -0.81
C ARG A 15 11.45 8.24 -1.22
N ASP A 16 10.29 7.69 -0.89
CA ASP A 16 10.03 6.26 -1.02
C ASP A 16 9.32 5.92 -2.33
N ILE A 17 10.04 5.23 -3.21
CA ILE A 17 9.51 4.81 -4.51
C ILE A 17 8.31 3.86 -4.37
N SER A 18 8.24 3.06 -3.29
CA SER A 18 7.16 2.08 -3.09
C SER A 18 5.82 2.72 -2.77
N LEU A 19 5.83 3.93 -2.20
CA LEU A 19 4.62 4.71 -1.91
C LEU A 19 4.08 5.42 -3.16
N ARG A 20 4.87 5.45 -4.24
CA ARG A 20 4.54 6.20 -5.45
C ARG A 20 4.21 5.29 -6.61
N TYR A 21 4.94 4.20 -6.75
CA TYR A 21 4.84 3.36 -7.93
C TYR A 21 4.46 1.93 -7.58
N LEU A 22 3.93 1.23 -8.56
CA LEU A 22 3.70 -0.19 -8.53
C LEU A 22 5.04 -0.93 -8.48
N GLY A 23 5.15 -1.96 -7.64
CA GLY A 23 6.32 -2.84 -7.60
C GLY A 23 5.92 -4.30 -7.56
N TYR A 24 6.91 -5.17 -7.60
CA TYR A 24 6.75 -6.61 -7.49
C TYR A 24 7.37 -7.10 -6.18
N ALA A 25 6.81 -8.14 -5.54
CA ALA A 25 7.35 -8.67 -4.29
C ALA A 25 7.67 -10.17 -4.37
N THR A 26 8.69 -10.55 -3.60
CA THR A 26 9.11 -11.94 -3.37
C THR A 26 9.06 -12.31 -1.89
N ASP A 27 8.26 -11.59 -1.09
CA ASP A 27 8.10 -11.75 0.36
C ASP A 27 7.26 -13.00 0.69
N ASN A 28 7.12 -13.32 1.97
CA ASN A 28 6.39 -14.47 2.45
C ASN A 28 4.94 -14.42 1.96
N GLY A 29 4.60 -15.34 1.06
CA GLY A 29 3.28 -15.33 0.41
C GLY A 29 3.42 -15.31 -1.10
N ALA A 30 4.46 -14.64 -1.61
CA ALA A 30 4.82 -14.59 -3.01
C ALA A 30 5.06 -15.96 -3.64
N TYR A 31 4.86 -16.02 -4.96
CA TYR A 31 5.18 -17.21 -5.73
C TYR A 31 6.67 -17.55 -5.68
N TYR A 32 7.57 -16.56 -5.75
CA TYR A 32 9.03 -16.77 -5.74
C TYR A 32 9.67 -16.65 -4.34
N TYR A 33 8.91 -16.83 -3.27
CA TYR A 33 9.45 -16.91 -1.92
C TYR A 33 10.19 -18.25 -1.70
N TYR A 34 11.53 -18.21 -1.58
CA TYR A 34 12.39 -19.42 -1.52
C TYR A 34 12.13 -20.43 -2.65
N HIS A 35 11.80 -19.92 -3.83
CA HIS A 35 11.49 -20.68 -5.03
C HIS A 35 11.92 -19.91 -6.29
N THR A 36 12.45 -20.62 -7.29
CA THR A 36 12.83 -20.12 -8.61
C THR A 36 12.12 -20.93 -9.69
N GLU A 37 12.17 -20.47 -10.95
CA GLU A 37 11.84 -21.33 -12.08
C GLU A 37 12.81 -22.54 -12.16
N ASP A 38 12.35 -23.60 -12.81
CA ASP A 38 13.06 -24.87 -12.87
C ASP A 38 14.43 -24.73 -13.58
N GLY A 39 15.50 -25.06 -12.85
CA GLY A 39 16.85 -25.18 -13.41
C GLY A 39 17.58 -23.85 -13.64
N VAL A 40 17.04 -22.74 -13.15
CA VAL A 40 17.64 -21.39 -13.25
C VAL A 40 17.84 -20.78 -11.87
N ASN A 41 18.65 -19.72 -11.79
CA ASN A 41 18.84 -18.96 -10.56
C ASN A 41 17.78 -17.84 -10.40
N TYR A 42 17.88 -17.09 -9.30
CA TYR A 42 16.94 -16.01 -9.00
C TYR A 42 17.09 -14.80 -9.92
N GLU A 43 18.30 -14.44 -10.31
CA GLU A 43 18.53 -13.35 -11.28
C GLU A 43 17.81 -13.65 -12.60
N GLU A 44 17.97 -14.85 -13.14
CA GLU A 44 17.28 -15.30 -14.36
C GLU A 44 15.76 -15.35 -14.17
N THR A 45 15.30 -15.91 -13.05
CA THR A 45 13.85 -15.99 -12.73
C THR A 45 13.20 -14.60 -12.68
N LEU A 46 13.86 -13.63 -12.04
CA LEU A 46 13.31 -12.29 -11.87
C LEU A 46 13.43 -11.43 -13.13
N GLU A 47 14.38 -11.74 -14.02
CA GLU A 47 14.40 -11.21 -15.38
C GLU A 47 13.22 -11.72 -16.21
N ASP A 48 12.86 -13.00 -16.08
CA ASP A 48 11.66 -13.54 -16.73
C ASP A 48 10.38 -12.88 -16.20
N VAL A 49 10.31 -12.55 -14.90
CA VAL A 49 9.21 -11.75 -14.31
C VAL A 49 9.16 -10.36 -14.93
N HIS A 50 10.32 -9.69 -15.03
CA HIS A 50 10.42 -8.37 -15.66
C HIS A 50 9.93 -8.40 -17.11
N ASP A 51 10.46 -9.30 -17.92
CA ASP A 51 10.15 -9.40 -19.35
C ASP A 51 8.68 -9.76 -19.59
N TYR A 52 8.12 -10.62 -18.73
CA TYR A 52 6.70 -10.91 -18.77
C TYR A 52 5.85 -9.70 -18.40
N ALA A 53 6.21 -8.95 -17.35
CA ALA A 53 5.49 -7.76 -16.93
C ALA A 53 5.46 -6.69 -18.04
N GLU A 54 6.60 -6.43 -18.68
CA GLU A 54 6.70 -5.53 -19.84
C GLU A 54 5.81 -6.01 -21.00
N LYS A 55 5.79 -7.32 -21.28
CA LYS A 55 4.94 -7.90 -22.34
C LYS A 55 3.45 -7.72 -22.09
N ILE A 56 3.00 -7.76 -20.83
CA ILE A 56 1.58 -7.57 -20.48
C ILE A 56 1.23 -6.13 -20.11
N GLY A 57 2.19 -5.19 -20.25
CA GLY A 57 1.97 -3.78 -19.98
C GLY A 57 1.79 -3.45 -18.48
N VAL A 58 2.43 -4.23 -17.60
CA VAL A 58 2.44 -3.96 -16.15
C VAL A 58 3.78 -3.31 -15.77
N PRO A 59 3.79 -1.99 -15.49
CA PRO A 59 5.03 -1.21 -15.40
C PRO A 59 5.61 -1.17 -13.97
N TYR A 60 6.07 -2.31 -13.46
CA TYR A 60 6.76 -2.34 -12.16
C TYR A 60 7.98 -1.41 -12.16
N LYS A 61 8.18 -0.65 -11.08
CA LYS A 61 9.31 0.31 -10.93
C LYS A 61 10.34 -0.12 -9.89
N TYR A 62 10.01 -1.10 -9.07
CA TYR A 62 10.91 -1.68 -8.08
C TYR A 62 10.52 -3.13 -7.82
N ILE A 63 11.45 -3.84 -7.20
CA ILE A 63 11.24 -5.20 -6.69
C ILE A 63 11.69 -5.31 -5.24
N LEU A 64 10.87 -5.96 -4.41
CA LEU A 64 11.25 -6.44 -3.07
C LEU A 64 11.92 -7.80 -3.20
N ILE A 65 13.20 -7.87 -2.82
CA ILE A 65 14.01 -9.08 -2.78
C ILE A 65 14.11 -9.55 -1.33
N ASP A 66 13.39 -10.63 -1.02
CA ASP A 66 13.22 -11.12 0.35
C ASP A 66 14.46 -11.86 0.89
N SER A 67 14.42 -12.29 2.14
CA SER A 67 15.44 -12.94 2.96
C SER A 67 16.25 -14.11 2.37
N TRP A 68 16.06 -14.55 1.14
CA TRP A 68 16.79 -15.64 0.50
C TRP A 68 18.08 -15.21 -0.22
N TRP A 69 18.32 -13.91 -0.45
CA TRP A 69 19.46 -13.45 -1.26
C TRP A 69 20.81 -13.35 -0.53
N TYR A 70 20.82 -13.35 0.80
CA TYR A 70 22.04 -13.23 1.63
C TYR A 70 22.32 -14.49 2.47
N LEU A 71 23.59 -14.62 2.91
CA LEU A 71 24.02 -15.75 3.73
C LEU A 71 23.43 -15.66 5.15
N LYS A 72 22.87 -16.78 5.62
CA LYS A 72 22.32 -16.91 6.98
C LYS A 72 23.26 -17.67 7.91
N GLY A 73 23.27 -17.27 9.18
CA GLY A 73 24.09 -17.83 10.25
C GLY A 73 23.28 -18.48 11.37
N ALA A 74 23.82 -18.44 12.58
CA ALA A 74 23.14 -18.87 13.81
C ALA A 74 21.74 -18.25 13.92
N GLY A 75 20.79 -19.05 14.39
CA GLY A 75 19.39 -18.66 14.47
C GLY A 75 18.79 -18.20 13.15
N SER A 76 19.28 -18.65 11.99
CA SER A 76 18.84 -18.18 10.67
C SER A 76 18.89 -16.66 10.46
N GLY A 77 19.70 -15.95 11.25
CA GLY A 77 19.91 -14.51 11.13
C GLY A 77 20.89 -14.16 10.02
N VAL A 78 21.00 -12.87 9.70
CA VAL A 78 21.93 -12.35 8.70
C VAL A 78 23.36 -12.58 9.15
N LYS A 79 24.14 -13.31 8.35
CA LYS A 79 25.56 -13.55 8.59
C LYS A 79 26.45 -12.65 7.74
N ASP A 80 26.13 -12.56 6.45
CA ASP A 80 26.78 -11.68 5.48
C ASP A 80 25.69 -11.14 4.55
N TRP A 81 25.48 -9.82 4.58
CA TRP A 81 24.43 -9.12 3.83
C TRP A 81 24.93 -8.74 2.42
N THR A 82 25.59 -9.69 1.77
CA THR A 82 26.09 -9.63 0.41
C THR A 82 25.30 -10.62 -0.45
N GLU A 83 24.96 -10.22 -1.67
CA GLU A 83 24.27 -11.09 -2.61
C GLU A 83 25.11 -12.33 -2.91
N GLN A 84 24.48 -13.48 -2.79
CA GLN A 84 25.16 -14.76 -2.99
C GLN A 84 25.36 -15.01 -4.50
N PRO A 85 26.58 -15.41 -4.95
CA PRO A 85 26.87 -15.58 -6.38
C PRO A 85 26.06 -16.66 -7.10
N ASP A 86 25.48 -17.63 -6.37
CA ASP A 86 24.58 -18.64 -6.90
C ASP A 86 23.13 -18.14 -7.03
N VAL A 87 22.80 -17.02 -6.38
CA VAL A 87 21.49 -16.37 -6.43
C VAL A 87 21.49 -15.24 -7.47
N PHE A 88 22.47 -14.34 -7.39
CA PHE A 88 22.70 -13.22 -8.31
C PHE A 88 24.12 -13.27 -8.87
N PRO A 89 24.39 -14.12 -9.88
CA PRO A 89 25.74 -14.32 -10.41
C PRO A 89 26.36 -13.05 -11.02
N SER A 90 25.56 -12.12 -11.53
CA SER A 90 26.05 -10.84 -12.04
C SER A 90 26.09 -9.73 -10.97
N GLY A 91 25.50 -9.98 -9.81
CA GLY A 91 25.34 -9.00 -8.73
C GLY A 91 24.20 -8.01 -8.97
N PHE A 92 23.79 -7.33 -7.90
CA PHE A 92 22.62 -6.45 -7.91
C PHE A 92 22.74 -5.24 -8.84
N GLN A 93 23.94 -4.66 -8.99
CA GLN A 93 24.14 -3.53 -9.89
C GLN A 93 23.78 -3.89 -11.34
N ALA A 94 24.27 -5.04 -11.82
CA ALA A 94 24.00 -5.48 -13.19
C ALA A 94 22.52 -5.81 -13.39
N PHE A 95 21.89 -6.45 -12.41
CA PHE A 95 20.44 -6.73 -12.44
C PHE A 95 19.60 -5.44 -12.46
N HIS A 96 19.94 -4.45 -11.62
CA HIS A 96 19.30 -3.12 -11.62
C HIS A 96 19.47 -2.41 -12.97
N GLU A 97 20.67 -2.44 -13.55
CA GLU A 97 20.94 -1.80 -14.85
C GLU A 97 20.18 -2.45 -16.02
N ARG A 98 19.93 -3.76 -15.97
CA ARG A 98 19.18 -4.49 -17.01
C ARG A 98 17.68 -4.28 -16.93
N THR A 99 17.10 -4.34 -15.72
CA THR A 99 15.66 -4.24 -15.49
C THR A 99 15.17 -2.81 -15.29
N GLY A 100 16.05 -1.90 -14.88
CA GLY A 100 15.68 -0.55 -14.45
C GLY A 100 14.90 -0.51 -13.12
N TRP A 101 14.68 -1.64 -12.46
CA TRP A 101 13.95 -1.70 -11.18
C TRP A 101 14.80 -1.22 -10.03
N ALA A 102 14.29 -0.28 -9.23
CA ALA A 102 14.89 0.02 -7.94
C ALA A 102 14.81 -1.22 -7.03
N LEU A 103 15.81 -1.39 -6.16
CA LEU A 103 15.85 -2.54 -5.26
C LEU A 103 15.34 -2.17 -3.88
N TRP A 104 14.38 -2.94 -3.40
CA TRP A 104 13.98 -3.00 -2.01
C TRP A 104 14.58 -4.27 -1.43
N LEU A 105 15.52 -4.10 -0.49
CA LEU A 105 16.30 -5.20 0.07
C LEU A 105 15.88 -5.50 1.50
N HIS A 106 15.47 -6.76 1.71
CA HIS A 106 15.14 -7.31 3.03
C HIS A 106 16.37 -7.46 3.94
N ASN A 107 16.19 -7.23 5.23
CA ASN A 107 17.10 -7.63 6.28
C ASN A 107 16.34 -8.29 7.44
N ARG A 108 16.76 -9.50 7.84
CA ARG A 108 16.24 -10.19 9.03
C ARG A 108 16.89 -9.64 10.31
N ARG A 109 16.69 -10.34 11.43
CA ARG A 109 17.57 -10.25 12.60
C ARG A 109 19.04 -10.54 12.25
N TRP A 110 19.98 -9.88 12.90
CA TRP A 110 21.42 -10.17 12.75
C TRP A 110 21.85 -11.39 13.55
N SER A 111 22.65 -12.26 12.94
CA SER A 111 23.17 -13.46 13.59
C SER A 111 24.36 -13.15 14.50
N VAL A 112 24.50 -13.83 15.63
CA VAL A 112 25.70 -13.71 16.48
C VAL A 112 26.99 -14.12 15.77
N ASP A 113 26.96 -14.95 14.73
CA ASP A 113 28.16 -15.34 13.96
C ASP A 113 28.34 -14.52 12.68
N ASN A 114 27.73 -13.33 12.60
CA ASN A 114 27.88 -12.42 11.47
C ASN A 114 29.34 -11.99 11.23
N VAL A 115 29.71 -11.78 9.96
CA VAL A 115 31.10 -11.50 9.56
C VAL A 115 31.56 -10.08 9.89
N TYR A 116 30.65 -9.21 10.33
CA TYR A 116 30.90 -7.79 10.56
C TYR A 116 31.34 -7.48 11.99
N ASP A 117 30.87 -8.28 12.96
CA ASP A 117 31.16 -8.14 14.39
C ASP A 117 32.66 -8.37 14.69
N GLU A 118 33.26 -7.46 15.46
CA GLU A 118 34.63 -7.57 16.00
C GLU A 118 34.88 -8.91 16.71
N ALA A 119 33.88 -9.44 17.42
CA ALA A 119 33.98 -10.74 18.09
C ALA A 119 34.15 -11.92 17.12
N ASN A 120 33.73 -11.76 15.85
CA ASN A 120 33.88 -12.75 14.78
C ASN A 120 35.02 -12.38 13.81
N GLY A 121 35.88 -11.42 14.17
CA GLY A 121 37.00 -10.94 13.35
C GLY A 121 36.65 -9.82 12.37
N GLY A 122 35.44 -9.25 12.47
CA GLY A 122 35.00 -8.08 11.73
C GLY A 122 35.54 -6.76 12.30
N ARG A 123 34.94 -5.64 11.91
CA ARG A 123 35.44 -4.27 12.22
C ARG A 123 34.44 -3.39 12.98
N TYR A 124 33.24 -3.91 13.26
CA TYR A 124 32.12 -3.15 13.81
C TYR A 124 31.67 -3.77 15.12
N THR A 125 31.23 -2.92 16.04
CA THR A 125 30.73 -3.37 17.33
C THR A 125 29.27 -3.78 17.26
N PHE A 126 28.94 -4.95 17.80
CA PHE A 126 27.58 -5.46 17.96
C PHE A 126 27.24 -5.67 19.44
N LEU A 127 25.97 -5.51 19.80
CA LEU A 127 25.43 -6.11 21.02
C LEU A 127 25.02 -7.55 20.68
N ARG A 128 25.40 -8.51 21.52
CA ARG A 128 25.08 -9.93 21.32
C ARG A 128 24.11 -10.39 22.39
N GLY A 129 23.13 -11.21 22.01
CA GLY A 129 22.31 -11.99 22.93
C GLY A 129 23.17 -12.86 23.82
N ARG A 130 22.62 -13.34 24.92
CA ARG A 130 23.37 -14.07 25.95
C ARG A 130 23.02 -15.55 25.90
N ASP A 131 24.05 -16.39 25.87
CA ASP A 131 23.90 -17.85 25.88
C ASP A 131 23.18 -18.41 27.12
N ASP A 132 23.07 -17.61 28.21
CA ASP A 132 22.36 -17.97 29.44
C ASP A 132 20.85 -17.69 29.40
N LEU A 133 20.34 -17.18 28.27
CA LEU A 133 18.94 -16.96 27.95
C LEU A 133 18.61 -17.66 26.63
N ASP A 134 17.33 -17.90 26.33
CA ASP A 134 16.85 -18.43 25.03
C ASP A 134 17.06 -17.41 23.86
N ASP A 135 18.06 -16.52 23.97
CA ASP A 135 18.33 -15.39 23.08
C ASP A 135 19.78 -15.34 22.53
N GLY A 136 20.62 -16.34 22.84
CA GLY A 136 22.05 -16.40 22.47
C GLY A 136 22.39 -16.47 20.97
N GLU A 137 21.39 -16.49 20.08
CA GLU A 137 21.60 -16.55 18.62
C GLU A 137 21.47 -15.20 17.91
N TYR A 138 21.05 -14.15 18.61
CA TYR A 138 20.76 -12.84 18.04
C TYR A 138 21.84 -11.79 18.36
N SER A 139 22.00 -10.81 17.47
CA SER A 139 22.84 -9.64 17.73
C SER A 139 22.18 -8.39 17.13
N VAL A 140 22.63 -7.20 17.52
CA VAL A 140 22.27 -5.94 16.84
C VAL A 140 23.51 -5.10 16.58
N PRO A 141 23.63 -4.47 15.41
CA PRO A 141 24.65 -3.47 15.16
C PRO A 141 24.56 -2.32 16.18
N ASN A 142 25.67 -1.98 16.79
CA ASN A 142 25.79 -0.83 17.70
C ASN A 142 26.97 0.06 17.30
N ASP A 143 27.16 0.22 16.00
CA ASP A 143 28.19 1.04 15.38
C ASP A 143 27.63 1.76 14.15
N GLN A 144 27.60 3.09 14.17
CA GLN A 144 27.15 3.91 13.05
C GLN A 144 27.92 3.60 11.76
N ARG A 145 29.20 3.23 11.84
CA ARG A 145 30.05 2.95 10.68
C ARG A 145 29.53 1.77 9.87
N LEU A 146 28.93 0.77 10.52
CA LEU A 146 28.34 -0.36 9.80
C LEU A 146 27.20 0.14 8.92
N TRP A 147 26.26 0.89 9.51
CA TRP A 147 25.09 1.39 8.79
C TRP A 147 25.47 2.31 7.64
N ASP A 148 26.48 3.15 7.84
CA ASP A 148 27.01 4.03 6.78
C ASP A 148 27.57 3.21 5.61
N ASP A 149 28.43 2.23 5.89
CA ASP A 149 29.09 1.41 4.87
C ASP A 149 28.09 0.49 4.15
N LEU A 150 27.18 -0.12 4.90
CA LEU A 150 26.17 -1.06 4.40
C LEU A 150 25.18 -0.36 3.46
N MET A 151 24.66 0.80 3.86
CA MET A 151 23.71 1.58 3.06
C MET A 151 24.39 2.21 1.83
N LEU A 152 25.63 2.69 1.96
CA LEU A 152 26.40 3.22 0.84
C LEU A 152 26.68 2.15 -0.21
N ASN A 153 27.13 0.97 0.21
CA ASN A 153 27.46 -0.14 -0.71
C ASN A 153 26.23 -0.62 -1.50
N LYS A 154 25.08 -0.80 -0.83
CA LYS A 154 23.87 -1.25 -1.54
C LYS A 154 23.19 -0.17 -2.35
N SER A 155 23.25 1.11 -1.94
CA SER A 155 22.68 2.19 -2.76
C SER A 155 23.40 2.35 -4.11
N THR A 156 24.72 2.13 -4.17
CA THR A 156 25.45 2.09 -5.45
C THR A 156 25.07 0.90 -6.34
N SER A 157 24.42 -0.11 -5.77
CA SER A 157 23.93 -1.30 -6.48
C SER A 157 22.43 -1.23 -6.83
N GLY A 158 21.79 -0.07 -6.65
CA GLY A 158 20.38 0.15 -7.00
C GLY A 158 19.39 0.11 -5.82
N MET A 159 19.85 -0.12 -4.59
CA MET A 159 18.96 -0.11 -3.42
C MET A 159 18.40 1.28 -3.15
N GLN A 160 17.07 1.37 -3.06
CA GLN A 160 16.36 2.56 -2.62
C GLN A 160 15.54 2.34 -1.34
N ILE A 161 15.26 1.10 -0.98
CA ILE A 161 14.49 0.77 0.22
C ILE A 161 15.21 -0.33 0.98
N TYR A 162 15.39 -0.11 2.29
CA TYR A 162 15.86 -1.12 3.23
C TYR A 162 14.70 -1.55 4.11
N GLU A 163 14.47 -2.84 4.22
CA GLU A 163 13.48 -3.37 5.16
C GLU A 163 14.15 -3.96 6.38
N GLN A 164 13.78 -3.48 7.56
CA GLN A 164 14.11 -4.15 8.80
C GLN A 164 12.94 -5.02 9.25
N ASP A 165 13.08 -6.32 9.02
CA ASP A 165 12.16 -7.35 9.47
C ASP A 165 12.62 -7.96 10.81
N TRP A 166 11.77 -8.77 11.43
CA TRP A 166 12.01 -9.41 12.73
C TRP A 166 12.31 -8.42 13.86
N LEU A 167 11.83 -7.17 13.74
CA LEU A 167 12.20 -6.07 14.62
C LEU A 167 11.83 -6.34 16.09
N TYR A 168 10.65 -6.91 16.33
CA TYR A 168 10.23 -7.39 17.65
C TYR A 168 11.17 -8.47 18.20
N ASN A 169 11.48 -9.49 17.39
CA ASN A 169 12.30 -10.62 17.82
C ASN A 169 13.73 -10.19 18.15
N GLU A 170 14.30 -9.29 17.36
CA GLU A 170 15.66 -8.80 17.57
C GLU A 170 15.75 -7.93 18.84
N PHE A 171 14.73 -7.11 19.11
CA PHE A 171 14.66 -6.34 20.35
C PHE A 171 14.50 -7.19 21.61
N HIS A 172 13.64 -8.21 21.56
CA HIS A 172 13.48 -9.15 22.67
C HIS A 172 14.64 -10.14 22.78
N GLY A 173 15.29 -10.41 21.66
CA GLY A 173 16.37 -11.35 21.50
C GLY A 173 17.75 -10.84 21.91
N VAL A 174 17.88 -9.55 22.22
CA VAL A 174 19.12 -8.98 22.75
C VAL A 174 18.81 -8.32 24.09
N SER A 175 18.90 -9.10 25.17
CA SER A 175 18.52 -8.67 26.53
C SER A 175 19.07 -7.30 26.99
N GLN A 176 20.24 -6.86 26.49
CA GLN A 176 20.79 -5.54 26.77
C GLN A 176 19.84 -4.40 26.33
N LEU A 177 19.08 -4.60 25.25
CA LEU A 177 18.08 -3.64 24.76
C LEU A 177 16.89 -3.50 25.70
N LEU A 178 16.60 -4.54 26.50
CA LEU A 178 15.54 -4.53 27.53
C LEU A 178 16.00 -3.89 28.85
N GLN A 179 17.32 -3.85 29.09
CA GLN A 179 17.92 -3.35 30.33
C GLN A 179 18.41 -1.91 30.23
N SER A 180 18.50 -1.36 29.01
CA SER A 180 18.94 0.01 28.77
C SER A 180 17.81 0.88 28.20
N PRO A 181 17.59 2.08 28.76
CA PRO A 181 16.61 3.01 28.22
C PRO A 181 17.04 3.64 26.87
N THR A 182 18.29 3.49 26.45
CA THR A 182 18.84 4.20 25.28
C THR A 182 19.34 3.31 24.15
N LEU A 183 19.76 2.07 24.43
CA LEU A 183 20.43 1.24 23.40
C LEU A 183 19.52 0.94 22.20
N ALA A 184 18.24 0.62 22.43
CA ALA A 184 17.30 0.38 21.33
C ALA A 184 17.06 1.63 20.47
N ARG A 185 17.01 2.81 21.11
CA ARG A 185 16.90 4.09 20.38
C ARG A 185 18.18 4.38 19.59
N GLU A 186 19.35 4.13 20.18
CA GLU A 186 20.64 4.31 19.52
C GLU A 186 20.76 3.43 18.26
N TRP A 187 20.48 2.13 18.38
CA TRP A 187 20.47 1.21 17.25
C TRP A 187 19.58 1.69 16.09
N LEU A 188 18.32 2.05 16.38
CA LEU A 188 17.38 2.50 15.35
C LEU A 188 17.78 3.85 14.74
N LEU A 189 18.30 4.78 15.54
CA LEU A 189 18.81 6.05 15.03
C LEU A 189 20.05 5.86 14.16
N GLN A 190 20.93 4.90 14.48
CA GLN A 190 22.11 4.62 13.68
C GLN A 190 21.74 4.06 12.30
N MET A 191 20.80 3.10 12.27
CA MET A 191 20.20 2.57 11.04
C MET A 191 19.58 3.70 10.19
N GLY A 192 18.76 4.53 10.82
CA GLY A 192 18.13 5.70 10.18
C GLY A 192 19.12 6.67 9.54
N LYS A 193 20.19 7.02 10.27
CA LYS A 193 21.25 7.92 9.78
C LYS A 193 22.01 7.34 8.59
N GLY A 194 22.24 6.02 8.57
CA GLY A 194 22.85 5.35 7.43
C GLY A 194 21.98 5.51 6.18
N ALA A 195 20.67 5.24 6.31
CA ALA A 195 19.72 5.38 5.21
C ALA A 195 19.57 6.85 4.74
N ASP A 196 19.59 7.82 5.66
CA ASP A 196 19.56 9.26 5.33
C ASP A 196 20.75 9.71 4.47
N LYS A 197 21.95 9.15 4.69
CA LYS A 197 23.13 9.53 3.90
C LYS A 197 23.02 9.20 2.42
N VAL A 198 22.23 8.19 2.09
CA VAL A 198 22.05 7.69 0.72
C VAL A 198 20.64 7.94 0.18
N ASN A 199 19.82 8.68 0.94
CA ASN A 199 18.42 8.95 0.62
C ASN A 199 17.57 7.67 0.42
N ALA A 200 17.91 6.56 1.09
CA ALA A 200 17.13 5.31 1.03
C ALA A 200 15.98 5.33 2.03
N ALA A 201 14.80 4.85 1.66
CA ALA A 201 13.68 4.67 2.57
C ALA A 201 13.87 3.41 3.46
N ILE A 202 13.13 3.36 4.57
CA ILE A 202 13.08 2.21 5.47
C ILE A 202 11.62 1.76 5.65
N GLN A 203 11.38 0.46 5.45
CA GLN A 203 10.20 -0.24 5.98
C GLN A 203 10.54 -0.89 7.32
N TYR A 204 9.64 -0.75 8.30
CA TYR A 204 9.62 -1.62 9.47
C TYR A 204 8.66 -2.79 9.27
N CYS A 205 9.09 -3.99 9.67
CA CYS A 205 8.26 -5.18 9.74
C CYS A 205 8.39 -5.84 11.13
N MET A 206 7.29 -6.44 11.58
CA MET A 206 7.11 -6.96 12.94
C MET A 206 7.35 -5.90 14.02
N GLU A 207 6.94 -4.67 13.76
CA GLU A 207 7.13 -3.58 14.71
C GLU A 207 6.04 -3.54 15.79
N ILE A 208 6.46 -3.31 17.04
CA ILE A 208 5.57 -2.97 18.14
C ILE A 208 5.42 -1.45 18.27
N PRO A 209 4.35 -0.94 18.95
CA PRO A 209 4.05 0.49 19.00
C PRO A 209 5.20 1.41 19.41
N LYS A 210 6.15 0.95 20.24
CA LYS A 210 7.34 1.73 20.61
C LYS A 210 8.26 2.04 19.42
N PHE A 211 8.40 1.15 18.44
CA PHE A 211 9.20 1.41 17.23
C PHE A 211 8.49 2.39 16.31
N VAL A 212 7.17 2.25 16.18
CA VAL A 212 6.33 3.20 15.45
C VAL A 212 6.50 4.61 16.03
N LEU A 213 6.48 4.76 17.36
CA LEU A 213 6.74 6.05 18.01
C LEU A 213 8.19 6.52 17.80
N GLN A 214 9.18 5.62 17.88
CA GLN A 214 10.59 5.94 17.63
C GLN A 214 10.85 6.44 16.21
N SER A 215 10.04 6.01 15.23
CA SER A 215 10.13 6.45 13.82
C SER A 215 9.95 7.96 13.65
N LEU A 216 9.36 8.66 14.63
CA LEU A 216 9.25 10.12 14.62
C LEU A 216 10.63 10.79 14.51
N GLU A 217 11.66 10.18 15.10
CA GLU A 217 13.04 10.69 15.06
C GLU A 217 13.85 10.15 13.87
N ILE A 218 13.23 9.33 13.02
CA ILE A 218 13.91 8.66 11.91
C ILE A 218 13.15 8.96 10.61
N PRO A 219 13.45 10.09 9.94
CA PRO A 219 12.78 10.46 8.70
C PRO A 219 12.85 9.38 7.62
N ALA A 220 13.91 8.56 7.62
CA ALA A 220 14.08 7.43 6.73
C ALA A 220 12.98 6.37 6.80
N VAL A 221 12.35 6.17 7.97
CA VAL A 221 11.25 5.21 8.07
C VAL A 221 10.01 5.84 7.45
N THR A 222 9.60 5.38 6.29
CA THR A 222 8.50 5.97 5.50
C THR A 222 7.22 5.16 5.61
N GLN A 223 7.36 3.88 5.92
CA GLN A 223 6.25 2.94 6.02
C GLN A 223 6.54 1.82 7.03
N ALA A 224 5.48 1.10 7.40
CA ALA A 224 5.58 -0.10 8.22
C ALA A 224 4.44 -1.07 7.93
N ARG A 225 4.66 -2.37 8.21
CA ARG A 225 3.68 -3.43 8.01
C ARG A 225 2.47 -3.22 8.92
N ALA A 226 1.30 -3.07 8.31
CA ALA A 226 0.06 -2.80 9.03
C ALA A 226 -0.82 -4.05 9.23
N SER A 227 -0.46 -5.13 8.53
CA SER A 227 -1.04 -6.48 8.57
C SER A 227 0.05 -7.51 8.90
N ASP A 228 -0.34 -8.77 9.15
CA ASP A 228 0.60 -9.89 9.31
C ASP A 228 1.20 -10.32 7.95
N ASP A 229 1.63 -11.57 7.76
CA ASP A 229 2.22 -12.10 6.52
C ASP A 229 1.16 -12.58 5.52
N TYR A 230 1.43 -12.39 4.22
CA TYR A 230 0.54 -12.89 3.16
C TYR A 230 0.59 -14.41 3.09
N HIS A 231 -0.59 -14.99 2.91
CA HIS A 231 -0.74 -16.41 2.60
C HIS A 231 -1.95 -16.59 1.67
N PRO A 232 -1.77 -17.20 0.49
CA PRO A 232 -2.87 -17.45 -0.42
C PRO A 232 -3.97 -18.29 0.24
N GLY A 233 -5.22 -17.84 0.04
CA GLY A 233 -6.41 -18.56 0.53
C GLY A 233 -6.75 -18.33 2.00
N LYS A 234 -6.05 -17.43 2.70
CA LYS A 234 -6.28 -17.15 4.14
C LYS A 234 -7.15 -15.93 4.44
N VAL A 235 -7.75 -15.31 3.44
CA VAL A 235 -8.61 -14.12 3.65
C VAL A 235 -9.83 -14.40 4.54
N ASP A 236 -10.49 -15.56 4.36
CA ASP A 236 -11.65 -15.99 5.16
C ASP A 236 -11.28 -16.66 6.49
N ASP A 237 -9.99 -16.94 6.69
CA ASP A 237 -9.41 -17.53 7.90
C ASP A 237 -8.38 -16.56 8.47
N CYS A 238 -8.83 -15.31 8.63
CA CYS A 238 -8.03 -14.22 9.18
C CYS A 238 -7.76 -14.48 10.67
N GLU A 239 -6.66 -15.17 10.92
CA GLU A 239 -6.09 -15.41 12.23
C GLU A 239 -4.59 -15.15 12.16
N TRP A 240 -3.99 -14.72 13.28
CA TRP A 240 -2.53 -14.60 13.35
C TRP A 240 -1.87 -15.96 13.06
N PRO A 241 -0.81 -16.03 12.23
CA PRO A 241 -0.02 -14.93 11.65
C PRO A 241 -0.41 -14.57 10.21
N THR A 242 -1.64 -14.84 9.77
CA THR A 242 -2.10 -14.63 8.40
C THR A 242 -3.41 -13.87 8.38
N CYS A 243 -3.35 -12.57 8.68
CA CYS A 243 -4.46 -11.67 8.43
C CYS A 243 -4.05 -10.39 7.71
N GLN A 244 -4.30 -10.39 6.41
CA GLN A 244 -3.73 -9.46 5.44
C GLN A 244 -4.51 -8.17 5.24
N TRP A 245 -5.82 -8.23 5.45
CA TRP A 245 -6.68 -7.07 5.23
C TRP A 245 -7.01 -6.32 6.51
N TYR A 246 -6.67 -6.89 7.67
CA TYR A 246 -6.87 -6.29 8.97
C TYR A 246 -5.78 -5.25 9.29
N GLN A 247 -5.82 -4.13 8.57
CA GLN A 247 -4.86 -3.03 8.76
C GLN A 247 -5.50 -1.74 9.32
N GLY A 248 -6.82 -1.64 9.37
CA GLY A 248 -7.53 -0.39 9.69
C GLY A 248 -7.20 0.19 11.08
N HIS A 249 -6.88 -0.66 12.05
CA HIS A 249 -6.46 -0.25 13.40
C HIS A 249 -5.00 0.23 13.42
N SER A 250 -4.09 -0.58 12.87
CA SER A 250 -2.67 -0.25 12.75
C SER A 250 -2.48 1.05 11.95
N ALA A 251 -3.25 1.21 10.87
CA ALA A 251 -3.23 2.37 9.99
C ALA A 251 -3.51 3.69 10.73
N LEU A 252 -4.35 3.69 11.77
CA LEU A 252 -4.58 4.88 12.59
C LEU A 252 -3.29 5.36 13.26
N LEU A 253 -2.54 4.44 13.88
CA LEU A 253 -1.30 4.77 14.57
C LEU A 253 -0.20 5.16 13.57
N LEU A 254 -0.02 4.38 12.50
CA LEU A 254 1.00 4.64 11.48
C LEU A 254 0.78 6.00 10.81
N GLN A 255 -0.46 6.27 10.37
CA GLN A 255 -0.82 7.56 9.79
C GLN A 255 -0.59 8.71 10.78
N ALA A 256 -0.90 8.51 12.07
CA ALA A 256 -0.74 9.53 13.10
C ALA A 256 0.71 9.97 13.31
N VAL A 257 1.68 9.09 13.04
CA VAL A 257 3.12 9.40 13.08
C VAL A 257 3.72 9.70 11.71
N GLY A 258 2.93 9.63 10.63
CA GLY A 258 3.37 9.96 9.27
C GLY A 258 4.06 8.82 8.54
N LEU A 259 3.72 7.57 8.89
CA LEU A 259 4.09 6.37 8.16
C LEU A 259 2.93 5.92 7.28
N ALA A 260 3.25 5.36 6.11
CA ALA A 260 2.29 4.68 5.26
C ALA A 260 2.07 3.22 5.74
N PRO A 261 0.81 2.76 5.88
CA PRO A 261 0.46 1.37 6.14
C PRO A 261 0.76 0.43 4.96
N SER A 262 1.64 -0.55 5.16
CA SER A 262 1.90 -1.61 4.19
C SER A 262 1.00 -2.81 4.42
N LYS A 263 0.28 -3.24 3.38
CA LYS A 263 -0.59 -4.42 3.42
C LYS A 263 0.18 -5.74 3.27
N ASP A 264 1.46 -5.71 2.87
CA ASP A 264 2.17 -6.87 2.30
C ASP A 264 1.72 -7.23 0.86
N ASP A 265 2.33 -8.26 0.28
CA ASP A 265 2.11 -8.73 -1.08
C ASP A 265 0.78 -9.49 -1.29
N PHE A 266 0.47 -9.88 -2.54
CA PHE A 266 -0.69 -10.73 -2.87
C PHE A 266 -0.60 -11.35 -4.28
N TRP A 267 -1.34 -12.45 -4.48
CA TRP A 267 -1.57 -13.01 -5.82
C TRP A 267 -2.77 -12.36 -6.51
N THR A 268 -2.59 -11.97 -7.77
CA THR A 268 -3.61 -11.34 -8.62
C THR A 268 -4.48 -12.36 -9.34
N THR A 269 -4.02 -13.61 -9.46
CA THR A 269 -4.83 -14.74 -9.92
C THR A 269 -4.94 -15.85 -8.86
N ALA A 270 -6.00 -16.63 -8.95
CA ALA A 270 -6.27 -17.70 -8.00
C ALA A 270 -5.31 -18.88 -8.15
N ASP A 271 -4.99 -19.26 -9.39
CA ASP A 271 -4.21 -20.44 -9.72
C ASP A 271 -2.75 -20.08 -10.04
N GLN A 272 -1.89 -20.32 -9.06
CA GLN A 272 -0.43 -20.17 -9.13
C GLN A 272 0.25 -21.53 -8.97
N PRO A 273 0.16 -22.42 -9.98
CA PRO A 273 0.62 -23.80 -9.88
C PRO A 273 2.15 -23.87 -9.92
N GLY A 274 2.74 -24.89 -9.31
CA GLY A 274 4.19 -25.15 -9.37
C GLY A 274 4.97 -24.69 -8.14
N ASN A 275 4.34 -23.89 -7.27
CA ASN A 275 4.96 -23.48 -6.02
C ASN A 275 5.11 -24.67 -5.03
N PRO A 276 6.32 -24.97 -4.53
CA PRO A 276 6.57 -26.12 -3.64
C PRO A 276 6.17 -25.87 -2.18
N LYS A 277 5.98 -24.61 -1.77
CA LYS A 277 5.61 -24.22 -0.40
C LYS A 277 4.11 -24.35 -0.17
N TYR A 278 3.30 -24.07 -1.18
CA TYR A 278 1.84 -24.02 -1.07
C TYR A 278 1.19 -25.29 -1.63
N LYS A 279 0.11 -25.74 -1.00
CA LYS A 279 -0.67 -26.88 -1.51
C LYS A 279 -1.42 -26.43 -2.77
N PRO A 280 -1.79 -27.36 -3.67
CA PRO A 280 -2.67 -27.05 -4.80
C PRO A 280 -4.04 -26.45 -4.41
N THR A 281 -4.42 -26.56 -3.13
CA THR A 281 -5.65 -25.99 -2.57
C THR A 281 -5.47 -24.60 -1.99
N ASP A 282 -4.25 -24.14 -1.79
CA ASP A 282 -3.92 -22.82 -1.23
C ASP A 282 -3.95 -21.79 -2.36
N VAL A 283 -5.17 -21.52 -2.85
CA VAL A 283 -5.45 -20.62 -3.99
C VAL A 283 -5.97 -19.27 -3.49
N GLU A 284 -5.64 -18.19 -4.20
CA GLU A 284 -6.12 -16.84 -3.84
C GLU A 284 -7.46 -16.52 -4.50
N THR A 285 -8.57 -16.71 -3.77
CA THR A 285 -9.91 -16.44 -4.31
C THR A 285 -10.36 -14.98 -4.17
N HIS A 286 -9.59 -14.13 -3.49
CA HIS A 286 -9.94 -12.76 -3.11
C HIS A 286 -8.97 -11.70 -3.62
N SER A 287 -8.27 -11.98 -4.73
CA SER A 287 -7.28 -11.07 -5.33
C SER A 287 -7.79 -9.64 -5.54
N GLU A 288 -9.06 -9.50 -5.93
CA GLU A 288 -9.66 -8.19 -6.19
C GLU A 288 -9.82 -7.37 -4.90
N PHE A 289 -10.26 -8.03 -3.83
CA PHE A 289 -10.34 -7.43 -2.50
C PHE A 289 -8.97 -7.04 -1.99
N LEU A 290 -7.96 -7.92 -2.10
CA LEU A 290 -6.59 -7.62 -1.67
C LEU A 290 -5.95 -6.47 -2.47
N GLY A 291 -6.21 -6.41 -3.78
CA GLY A 291 -5.79 -5.29 -4.62
C GLY A 291 -6.44 -3.97 -4.20
N ALA A 292 -7.74 -3.99 -3.83
CA ALA A 292 -8.42 -2.83 -3.28
C ALA A 292 -7.81 -2.40 -1.94
N VAL A 293 -7.62 -3.35 -1.01
CA VAL A 293 -7.03 -3.10 0.31
C VAL A 293 -5.64 -2.49 0.18
N ALA A 294 -4.82 -2.96 -0.77
CA ALA A 294 -3.50 -2.39 -1.04
C ALA A 294 -3.59 -0.96 -1.63
N ALA A 295 -4.47 -0.74 -2.62
CA ALA A 295 -4.66 0.59 -3.21
C ALA A 295 -5.13 1.63 -2.18
N TYR A 296 -5.93 1.22 -1.20
CA TYR A 296 -6.43 2.10 -0.16
C TYR A 296 -5.52 2.22 1.08
N SER A 297 -4.42 1.46 1.16
CA SER A 297 -3.51 1.52 2.32
C SER A 297 -2.59 2.74 2.31
N THR A 298 -2.47 3.46 1.18
CA THR A 298 -1.44 4.50 0.94
C THR A 298 0.02 4.01 1.04
N GLY A 299 0.20 2.72 1.27
CA GLY A 299 1.48 2.03 1.26
C GLY A 299 1.77 1.38 -0.09
N PRO A 300 2.73 0.45 -0.11
CA PRO A 300 3.07 -0.32 -1.30
C PRO A 300 1.90 -1.11 -1.88
N VAL A 301 1.88 -1.24 -3.21
CA VAL A 301 1.07 -2.21 -3.94
C VAL A 301 2.01 -3.15 -4.66
N GLN A 302 2.02 -4.42 -4.21
CA GLN A 302 3.02 -5.40 -4.62
C GLN A 302 2.37 -6.74 -5.00
N PRO A 303 2.00 -6.93 -6.28
CA PRO A 303 1.70 -8.25 -6.81
C PRO A 303 2.91 -9.19 -6.71
N ALA A 304 2.63 -10.50 -6.59
CA ALA A 304 3.66 -11.50 -6.35
C ALA A 304 3.39 -12.84 -7.08
N ASP A 305 2.81 -12.73 -8.28
CA ASP A 305 2.39 -13.84 -9.14
C ASP A 305 3.56 -14.53 -9.86
N ALA A 306 3.41 -15.78 -10.25
CA ALA A 306 4.35 -16.45 -11.15
C ALA A 306 4.42 -15.76 -12.52
N VAL A 307 5.54 -15.95 -13.22
CA VAL A 307 5.67 -15.63 -14.66
C VAL A 307 4.51 -16.27 -15.43
N GLY A 308 3.83 -15.48 -16.27
CA GLY A 308 2.69 -15.97 -17.04
C GLY A 308 1.35 -15.98 -16.30
N LYS A 309 1.29 -15.56 -15.03
CA LYS A 309 0.10 -15.70 -14.17
C LYS A 309 -0.44 -14.41 -13.57
N SER A 310 0.11 -13.26 -13.91
CA SER A 310 -0.41 -11.96 -13.45
C SER A 310 -1.70 -11.55 -14.18
N ASP A 311 -2.68 -11.01 -13.44
CA ASP A 311 -3.87 -10.34 -13.97
C ASP A 311 -3.59 -8.85 -14.14
N ALA A 312 -3.17 -8.45 -15.35
CA ALA A 312 -2.85 -7.06 -15.69
C ALA A 312 -4.01 -6.10 -15.43
N ASP A 313 -5.24 -6.51 -15.74
CA ASP A 313 -6.44 -5.68 -15.57
C ASP A 313 -6.72 -5.44 -14.09
N LEU A 314 -6.52 -6.42 -13.21
CA LEU A 314 -6.59 -6.21 -11.77
C LEU A 314 -5.48 -5.29 -11.26
N ILE A 315 -4.24 -5.52 -11.69
CA ILE A 315 -3.09 -4.73 -11.25
C ILE A 315 -3.26 -3.26 -11.64
N LEU A 316 -3.61 -2.98 -12.90
CA LEU A 316 -3.76 -1.63 -13.43
C LEU A 316 -4.98 -0.89 -12.84
N ARG A 317 -5.85 -1.54 -12.05
CA ARG A 317 -6.88 -0.83 -11.26
C ARG A 317 -6.33 -0.05 -10.07
N THR A 318 -5.08 -0.32 -9.70
CA THR A 318 -4.37 0.32 -8.57
C THR A 318 -3.50 1.52 -8.98
N SER A 319 -3.28 1.72 -10.29
CA SER A 319 -2.29 2.68 -10.81
C SER A 319 -2.68 3.30 -12.16
N THR A 320 -1.92 4.30 -12.61
CA THR A 320 -1.91 4.74 -14.02
C THR A 320 -1.28 3.69 -14.92
N GLY A 321 -1.39 3.85 -16.25
CA GLY A 321 -0.70 2.99 -17.22
C GLY A 321 0.83 2.99 -17.10
N GLY A 322 1.43 3.95 -16.38
CA GLY A 322 2.86 4.02 -16.08
C GLY A 322 3.26 3.52 -14.70
N GLY A 323 2.28 3.02 -13.92
CA GLY A 323 2.51 2.43 -12.61
C GLY A 323 2.47 3.43 -11.46
N LEU A 324 2.15 4.71 -11.68
CA LEU A 324 1.94 5.66 -10.59
C LEU A 324 0.69 5.24 -9.81
N LEU A 325 0.84 4.94 -8.52
CA LEU A 325 -0.25 4.46 -7.67
C LEU A 325 -1.36 5.51 -7.55
N LEU A 326 -2.60 5.06 -7.68
CA LEU A 326 -3.81 5.87 -7.49
C LEU A 326 -4.38 5.54 -6.11
N GLN A 327 -4.03 6.39 -5.14
CA GLN A 327 -4.33 6.16 -3.73
C GLN A 327 -5.08 7.35 -3.12
N PRO A 328 -5.87 7.13 -2.05
CA PRO A 328 -6.47 8.23 -1.30
C PRO A 328 -5.41 9.13 -0.65
N SER A 329 -5.84 10.29 -0.15
CA SER A 329 -4.94 11.21 0.57
C SER A 329 -4.62 10.78 2.01
N ARG A 330 -5.33 9.77 2.50
CA ARG A 330 -5.17 9.16 3.83
C ARG A 330 -5.34 7.64 3.66
N PRO A 331 -4.64 6.79 4.42
CA PRO A 331 -4.95 5.36 4.45
C PRO A 331 -6.39 5.12 4.92
N MET A 332 -7.00 4.05 4.43
CA MET A 332 -8.22 3.53 5.04
C MET A 332 -7.99 3.15 6.49
N THR A 333 -8.90 3.60 7.35
CA THR A 333 -8.83 3.36 8.80
C THR A 333 -10.15 2.85 9.33
N ALA A 334 -10.11 2.13 10.46
CA ALA A 334 -11.32 1.73 11.17
C ALA A 334 -12.13 2.96 11.58
N ILE A 335 -13.46 2.91 11.38
CA ILE A 335 -14.37 3.95 11.88
C ILE A 335 -14.59 3.81 13.39
N ASP A 336 -14.91 4.90 14.07
CA ASP A 336 -15.13 4.93 15.52
C ASP A 336 -16.20 3.91 15.98
N ALA A 337 -17.24 3.69 15.16
CA ALA A 337 -18.29 2.73 15.44
C ALA A 337 -17.80 1.27 15.56
N CYS A 338 -16.69 0.90 14.92
CA CYS A 338 -16.09 -0.42 15.09
C CYS A 338 -15.59 -0.63 16.53
N PHE A 339 -14.98 0.39 17.12
CA PHE A 339 -14.52 0.33 18.52
C PHE A 339 -15.69 0.27 19.50
N LEU A 340 -16.78 0.98 19.21
CA LEU A 340 -18.01 0.90 20.00
C LEU A 340 -18.62 -0.49 19.92
N GLN A 341 -18.66 -1.10 18.73
CA GLN A 341 -19.13 -2.47 18.57
C GLN A 341 -18.27 -3.47 19.33
N GLU A 342 -16.94 -3.33 19.29
CA GLU A 342 -16.03 -4.23 20.01
C GLU A 342 -16.17 -4.08 21.53
N ALA A 343 -16.31 -2.84 22.02
CA ALA A 343 -16.41 -2.57 23.45
C ALA A 343 -17.80 -2.89 24.06
N LEU A 344 -18.89 -2.62 23.33
CA LEU A 344 -20.25 -2.66 23.86
C LEU A 344 -21.10 -3.80 23.29
N GLY A 345 -20.77 -4.30 22.09
CA GLY A 345 -21.57 -5.30 21.38
C GLY A 345 -22.97 -4.82 21.00
N GLY A 346 -23.88 -5.77 20.75
CA GLY A 346 -25.26 -5.45 20.38
C GLY A 346 -25.34 -4.72 19.04
N ASP A 347 -26.01 -3.57 19.04
CA ASP A 347 -26.19 -2.69 17.88
C ASP A 347 -25.34 -1.40 17.98
N ALA A 348 -24.25 -1.42 18.74
CA ALA A 348 -23.38 -0.26 18.96
C ALA A 348 -22.54 0.14 17.74
N GLY A 349 -22.42 -0.73 16.74
CA GLY A 349 -21.74 -0.45 15.48
C GLY A 349 -21.84 -1.60 14.48
N PRO A 350 -20.99 -1.62 13.43
CA PRO A 350 -21.08 -2.60 12.37
C PRO A 350 -20.64 -3.99 12.85
N LYS A 351 -21.46 -5.02 12.60
CA LYS A 351 -21.22 -6.39 13.09
C LYS A 351 -20.24 -7.14 12.19
N PRO A 352 -19.03 -7.49 12.62
CA PRO A 352 -18.11 -8.28 11.80
C PRO A 352 -18.48 -9.77 11.81
N ARG A 353 -18.10 -10.50 10.76
CA ARG A 353 -18.22 -11.96 10.68
C ARG A 353 -17.21 -12.69 11.58
N TYR A 354 -16.03 -12.11 11.76
CA TYR A 354 -15.00 -12.63 12.67
C TYR A 354 -14.68 -11.62 13.77
N ARG A 355 -14.16 -12.11 14.89
CA ARG A 355 -13.84 -11.25 16.04
C ARG A 355 -12.63 -10.37 15.74
N HIS A 356 -12.53 -9.25 16.48
CA HIS A 356 -11.40 -8.32 16.41
C HIS A 356 -11.14 -7.79 14.99
N LEU A 357 -12.21 -7.58 14.21
CA LEU A 357 -12.16 -7.01 12.89
C LEU A 357 -13.08 -5.79 12.81
N CYS A 358 -12.64 -4.76 12.11
CA CYS A 358 -13.52 -3.67 11.71
C CYS A 358 -13.99 -3.94 10.27
N PRO A 359 -15.28 -4.25 10.06
CA PRO A 359 -15.80 -4.62 8.74
C PRO A 359 -16.17 -3.41 7.88
N VAL A 360 -15.97 -2.18 8.39
CA VAL A 360 -16.24 -0.91 7.69
C VAL A 360 -15.06 0.03 7.89
N LEU A 361 -14.33 0.33 6.81
CA LEU A 361 -13.18 1.23 6.80
C LEU A 361 -13.51 2.48 6.00
N SER A 362 -13.01 3.63 6.41
CA SER A 362 -13.20 4.90 5.68
C SER A 362 -11.89 5.61 5.39
N THR A 363 -11.91 6.39 4.30
CA THR A 363 -10.87 7.34 3.93
C THR A 363 -11.42 8.41 2.99
N HIS A 364 -10.56 9.34 2.57
CA HIS A 364 -10.88 10.34 1.58
C HIS A 364 -9.72 10.67 0.64
N THR A 365 -10.08 11.21 -0.52
CA THR A 365 -9.18 12.02 -1.35
C THR A 365 -9.44 13.49 -1.10
N ALA A 366 -8.37 14.23 -0.79
CA ALA A 366 -8.37 15.67 -0.66
C ALA A 366 -7.73 16.30 -1.90
N LEU A 367 -8.47 17.21 -2.54
CA LEU A 367 -7.96 18.06 -3.62
C LEU A 367 -7.97 19.52 -3.15
N PRO A 368 -7.05 20.36 -3.64
CA PRO A 368 -7.01 21.77 -3.25
C PRO A 368 -8.34 22.49 -3.51
N ASN A 369 -8.82 23.24 -2.51
CA ASN A 369 -10.02 24.08 -2.58
C ASN A 369 -11.35 23.34 -2.86
N LEU A 370 -11.42 22.04 -2.63
CA LEU A 370 -12.64 21.24 -2.79
C LEU A 370 -13.03 20.56 -1.48
N PRO A 371 -14.32 20.22 -1.31
CA PRO A 371 -14.71 19.23 -0.33
C PRO A 371 -14.04 17.88 -0.62
N LYS A 372 -13.86 17.07 0.43
CA LYS A 372 -13.24 15.74 0.34
C LYS A 372 -14.09 14.78 -0.49
N PHE A 373 -13.45 13.88 -1.22
CA PHE A 373 -14.13 12.74 -1.84
C PHE A 373 -14.06 11.56 -0.85
N LEU A 374 -15.21 11.11 -0.36
CA LEU A 374 -15.29 10.01 0.62
C LEU A 374 -15.18 8.66 -0.08
N HIS A 375 -14.44 7.73 0.52
CA HIS A 375 -14.41 6.32 0.14
C HIS A 375 -14.64 5.46 1.38
N VAL A 376 -15.54 4.49 1.27
CA VAL A 376 -15.88 3.55 2.34
C VAL A 376 -15.81 2.13 1.78
N MET A 377 -15.02 1.29 2.43
CA MET A 377 -14.95 -0.14 2.14
C MET A 377 -15.70 -0.91 3.22
N SER A 378 -16.56 -1.84 2.82
CA SER A 378 -17.15 -2.82 3.72
C SER A 378 -16.75 -4.23 3.30
N ALA A 379 -16.24 -5.03 4.23
CA ALA A 379 -15.88 -6.42 3.98
C ALA A 379 -16.12 -7.24 5.24
N GLN A 380 -16.53 -8.50 5.06
CA GLN A 380 -16.86 -9.40 6.17
C GLN A 380 -17.89 -8.78 7.15
N LEU A 381 -18.83 -8.00 6.62
CA LEU A 381 -19.93 -7.38 7.36
C LEU A 381 -21.08 -8.37 7.52
N ALA A 382 -21.38 -8.77 8.75
CA ALA A 382 -22.33 -9.85 9.05
C ALA A 382 -23.80 -9.46 8.90
N ALA A 383 -24.12 -8.17 8.99
CA ALA A 383 -25.47 -7.64 8.86
C ALA A 383 -25.41 -6.22 8.28
N ASP A 384 -26.48 -5.80 7.60
CA ASP A 384 -26.59 -4.45 7.07
C ASP A 384 -26.28 -3.40 8.15
N TYR A 385 -25.49 -2.40 7.77
CA TYR A 385 -25.09 -1.31 8.64
C TYR A 385 -25.58 0.02 8.07
N MET A 386 -26.21 0.83 8.90
CA MET A 386 -26.63 2.18 8.51
C MET A 386 -25.49 3.15 8.78
N LEU A 387 -24.69 3.44 7.76
CA LEU A 387 -23.61 4.41 7.83
C LEU A 387 -24.18 5.82 8.01
N THR A 388 -23.62 6.57 8.94
CA THR A 388 -23.99 7.93 9.27
C THR A 388 -22.86 8.92 8.99
N ALA A 389 -23.18 10.22 8.99
CA ALA A 389 -22.17 11.27 8.91
C ALA A 389 -21.15 11.22 10.07
N SER A 390 -21.59 10.86 11.28
CA SER A 390 -20.69 10.73 12.44
C SER A 390 -19.67 9.60 12.31
N ASP A 391 -20.03 8.52 11.62
CA ASP A 391 -19.13 7.38 11.40
C ASP A 391 -17.89 7.76 10.57
N VAL A 392 -18.04 8.75 9.69
CA VAL A 392 -17.02 9.17 8.72
C VAL A 392 -16.66 10.65 8.85
N ALA A 393 -16.88 11.24 10.03
CA ALA A 393 -16.70 12.68 10.25
C ALA A 393 -15.27 13.18 9.93
N ALA A 394 -14.26 12.31 10.03
CA ALA A 394 -12.88 12.62 9.67
C ALA A 394 -12.64 12.69 8.14
N ASP A 395 -13.51 12.08 7.35
CA ASP A 395 -13.32 11.84 5.91
C ASP A 395 -14.29 12.63 5.02
N VAL A 396 -15.27 13.31 5.62
CA VAL A 396 -16.13 14.26 4.92
C VAL A 396 -15.75 15.70 5.26
N THR A 397 -16.06 16.63 4.35
CA THR A 397 -16.05 18.06 4.63
C THR A 397 -17.41 18.48 5.22
N PRO A 398 -17.45 19.06 6.43
CA PRO A 398 -18.68 19.55 7.03
C PRO A 398 -19.38 20.58 6.15
N GLY A 399 -20.71 20.45 5.99
CA GLY A 399 -21.53 21.40 5.23
C GLY A 399 -21.38 21.31 3.71
N ALA A 400 -20.74 20.27 3.18
CA ALA A 400 -20.74 19.99 1.74
C ALA A 400 -21.92 19.08 1.35
N ASP A 401 -22.45 19.29 0.15
CA ASP A 401 -23.41 18.40 -0.50
C ASP A 401 -22.67 17.23 -1.16
N TYR A 402 -23.23 16.03 -1.10
CA TYR A 402 -22.65 14.82 -1.69
C TYR A 402 -23.63 14.06 -2.56
N VAL A 403 -23.11 13.43 -3.60
CA VAL A 403 -23.76 12.29 -4.26
C VAL A 403 -23.04 11.01 -3.87
N PHE A 404 -23.79 10.06 -3.29
CA PHE A 404 -23.32 8.73 -2.93
C PHE A 404 -23.54 7.78 -4.09
N TRP A 405 -22.54 6.97 -4.40
CA TRP A 405 -22.59 6.06 -5.53
C TRP A 405 -21.73 4.82 -5.29
N ARG A 406 -22.02 3.77 -6.08
CA ARG A 406 -21.22 2.56 -6.22
C ARG A 406 -21.03 2.25 -7.70
N ALA A 407 -19.90 1.66 -8.06
CA ALA A 407 -19.83 0.92 -9.32
C ALA A 407 -20.75 -0.31 -9.19
N ALA A 408 -21.66 -0.53 -10.14
CA ALA A 408 -22.76 -1.50 -10.01
C ALA A 408 -22.33 -2.96 -10.25
N ASP A 409 -21.10 -3.18 -10.68
CA ASP A 409 -20.51 -4.50 -10.90
C ASP A 409 -19.30 -4.66 -9.98
N SER A 410 -19.09 -5.88 -9.42
CA SER A 410 -17.76 -6.20 -8.90
C SER A 410 -16.76 -5.90 -10.02
N PRO A 411 -15.65 -5.21 -9.78
CA PRO A 411 -14.88 -4.67 -10.89
C PRO A 411 -14.31 -5.75 -11.87
N ARG A 412 -14.33 -7.05 -11.53
CA ARG A 412 -14.18 -8.20 -12.45
C ARG A 412 -15.22 -8.29 -13.58
N ARG A 413 -16.43 -7.75 -13.44
CA ARG A 413 -17.48 -7.78 -14.48
C ARG A 413 -17.56 -6.49 -15.30
N ALA A 414 -16.99 -5.39 -14.81
CA ALA A 414 -17.06 -4.10 -15.47
C ALA A 414 -16.14 -3.97 -16.71
N ALA A 415 -15.13 -4.84 -16.84
CA ALA A 415 -14.19 -4.82 -17.96
C ALA A 415 -14.80 -5.26 -19.31
N ALA A 416 -15.98 -5.89 -19.33
CA ALA A 416 -16.61 -6.39 -20.55
C ALA A 416 -17.76 -5.52 -21.09
N SER A 417 -18.29 -4.60 -20.29
CA SER A 417 -19.37 -3.69 -20.71
C SER A 417 -19.48 -2.53 -19.72
N GLY A 418 -18.95 -1.36 -20.10
CA GLY A 418 -19.10 -0.06 -19.43
C GLY A 418 -19.49 -0.08 -17.94
N VAL A 419 -18.54 0.26 -17.06
CA VAL A 419 -18.79 0.41 -15.61
C VAL A 419 -20.09 1.19 -15.38
N SER A 420 -21.11 0.51 -14.87
CA SER A 420 -22.38 1.15 -14.56
C SER A 420 -22.27 1.81 -13.19
N VAL A 421 -22.77 3.03 -13.05
CA VAL A 421 -22.79 3.76 -11.78
C VAL A 421 -24.19 3.67 -11.19
N SER A 422 -24.28 3.20 -9.95
CA SER A 422 -25.52 3.25 -9.17
C SER A 422 -25.45 4.42 -8.20
N VAL A 423 -26.25 5.45 -8.45
CA VAL A 423 -26.45 6.56 -7.50
C VAL A 423 -27.38 6.08 -6.39
N ILE A 424 -26.92 6.16 -5.15
CA ILE A 424 -27.61 5.62 -3.98
C ILE A 424 -28.43 6.71 -3.29
N ALA A 425 -27.83 7.89 -3.10
CA ALA A 425 -28.45 9.01 -2.42
C ALA A 425 -27.76 10.31 -2.80
N ALA A 426 -28.48 11.43 -2.67
CA ALA A 426 -27.87 12.76 -2.57
C ALA A 426 -28.10 13.27 -1.15
N ALA A 427 -27.03 13.72 -0.49
CA ALA A 427 -27.08 14.32 0.84
C ALA A 427 -26.84 15.83 0.73
N ARG A 428 -27.65 16.61 1.44
CA ARG A 428 -27.55 18.07 1.49
C ARG A 428 -26.79 18.54 2.73
N ALA A 429 -26.15 19.69 2.61
CA ALA A 429 -25.50 20.43 3.67
C ALA A 429 -26.51 20.71 4.79
N GLY A 430 -26.32 20.06 5.94
CA GLY A 430 -27.18 20.19 7.12
C GLY A 430 -27.98 18.93 7.48
N ASP A 431 -28.00 17.91 6.63
CA ASP A 431 -28.63 16.62 6.94
C ASP A 431 -27.60 15.63 7.50
N ASP A 432 -27.94 14.92 8.58
CA ASP A 432 -27.27 13.67 8.96
C ASP A 432 -27.62 12.62 7.90
N PHE A 433 -26.76 12.48 6.89
CA PHE A 433 -27.01 11.47 5.86
C PHE A 433 -26.98 10.07 6.49
N THR A 434 -27.82 9.19 5.94
CA THR A 434 -27.78 7.77 6.24
C THR A 434 -27.69 6.97 4.96
N VAL A 435 -26.76 6.02 4.90
CA VAL A 435 -26.55 5.15 3.74
C VAL A 435 -26.41 3.71 4.23
N THR A 436 -27.23 2.81 3.68
CA THR A 436 -27.14 1.38 4.03
C THR A 436 -25.95 0.72 3.34
N LEU A 437 -25.05 0.16 4.13
CA LEU A 437 -24.03 -0.80 3.72
C LEU A 437 -24.61 -2.21 3.86
N PRO A 438 -24.85 -2.94 2.76
CA PRO A 438 -25.35 -4.31 2.84
C PRO A 438 -24.33 -5.23 3.51
N ALA A 439 -24.83 -6.27 4.18
CA ALA A 439 -24.01 -7.40 4.60
C ALA A 439 -23.23 -7.96 3.40
N CYS A 440 -21.95 -8.27 3.63
CA CYS A 440 -21.03 -8.76 2.61
C CYS A 440 -19.96 -9.68 3.21
N ARG A 441 -19.16 -10.25 2.35
CA ARG A 441 -17.98 -11.08 2.55
C ARG A 441 -16.81 -10.41 1.80
N ALA A 442 -15.68 -11.10 1.67
CA ALA A 442 -14.54 -10.60 0.91
C ALA A 442 -14.75 -10.72 -0.61
N ASP A 443 -15.55 -11.67 -1.09
CA ASP A 443 -15.83 -11.90 -2.52
C ASP A 443 -16.84 -10.89 -3.12
N ASP A 444 -17.75 -10.37 -2.30
CA ASP A 444 -18.73 -9.34 -2.65
C ASP A 444 -18.54 -8.05 -1.82
N PHE A 445 -17.29 -7.74 -1.43
CA PHE A 445 -16.96 -6.56 -0.66
C PHE A 445 -17.53 -5.28 -1.29
N GLY A 446 -17.98 -4.35 -0.44
CA GLY A 446 -18.58 -3.10 -0.86
C GLY A 446 -17.56 -1.97 -0.97
N LEU A 447 -17.63 -1.21 -2.07
CA LEU A 447 -16.96 0.08 -2.22
C LEU A 447 -18.00 1.17 -2.44
N LEU A 448 -18.29 1.94 -1.41
CA LEU A 448 -19.15 3.12 -1.45
C LEU A 448 -18.28 4.37 -1.62
N HIS A 449 -18.71 5.27 -2.49
CA HIS A 449 -18.05 6.56 -2.71
C HIS A 449 -19.02 7.70 -2.51
N ALA A 450 -18.53 8.86 -2.08
CA ALA A 450 -19.29 10.11 -2.09
C ALA A 450 -18.47 11.22 -2.76
N ALA A 451 -19.03 11.80 -3.82
CA ALA A 451 -18.42 12.89 -4.56
C ALA A 451 -19.11 14.22 -4.18
N PRO A 452 -18.35 15.32 -3.99
CA PRO A 452 -18.93 16.63 -3.73
C PRO A 452 -19.78 17.12 -4.90
N LEU A 453 -20.97 17.64 -4.60
CA LEU A 453 -21.80 18.36 -5.56
C LEU A 453 -21.34 19.81 -5.66
N LEU A 454 -20.92 20.22 -6.87
CA LEU A 454 -20.32 21.52 -7.14
C LEU A 454 -21.26 22.37 -7.98
N ALA A 455 -21.39 23.65 -7.63
CA ALA A 455 -22.23 24.60 -8.36
C ALA A 455 -21.57 25.03 -9.67
N LEU A 456 -22.28 24.84 -10.79
CA LEU A 456 -21.84 25.26 -12.12
C LEU A 456 -22.27 26.71 -12.44
N GLY A 457 -23.34 27.18 -11.82
CA GLY A 457 -24.00 28.47 -12.08
C GLY A 457 -25.47 28.26 -12.46
N GLY A 458 -26.32 29.29 -12.36
CA GLY A 458 -27.73 29.19 -12.76
C GLY A 458 -28.64 28.31 -11.90
N GLY A 459 -28.09 27.62 -10.89
CA GLY A 459 -28.78 26.60 -10.09
C GLY A 459 -28.27 25.19 -10.35
N ASP A 460 -27.53 25.00 -11.44
CA ASP A 460 -27.03 23.71 -11.90
C ASP A 460 -25.89 23.22 -11.01
N ARG A 461 -25.89 21.91 -10.74
CA ARG A 461 -24.84 21.24 -9.97
C ARG A 461 -24.42 19.93 -10.63
N ALA A 462 -23.16 19.61 -10.46
CA ALA A 462 -22.59 18.35 -10.93
C ALA A 462 -21.51 17.85 -9.97
N ALA A 463 -21.17 16.56 -10.07
CA ALA A 463 -20.05 15.97 -9.37
C ALA A 463 -19.09 15.26 -10.33
N LEU A 464 -17.80 15.26 -10.02
CA LEU A 464 -16.83 14.35 -10.62
C LEU A 464 -16.90 13.02 -9.88
N LEU A 465 -17.26 11.94 -10.56
CA LEU A 465 -17.17 10.60 -9.97
C LEU A 465 -15.76 10.00 -10.16
N GLY A 466 -15.06 10.40 -11.21
CA GLY A 466 -13.66 10.04 -11.47
C GLY A 466 -13.51 8.88 -12.45
N GLU A 467 -12.34 8.22 -12.41
CA GLU A 467 -12.06 7.00 -13.15
C GLU A 467 -12.70 5.80 -12.45
N VAL A 468 -13.99 5.57 -12.68
CA VAL A 468 -14.78 4.53 -11.98
C VAL A 468 -14.29 3.09 -12.22
N ALA A 469 -13.42 2.88 -13.20
CA ALA A 469 -12.74 1.60 -13.45
C ALA A 469 -11.60 1.33 -12.45
N LYS A 470 -11.09 2.36 -11.76
CA LYS A 470 -10.00 2.25 -10.76
C LYS A 470 -10.60 2.02 -9.37
N PHE A 471 -9.83 1.41 -8.47
CA PHE A 471 -10.29 1.24 -7.08
C PHE A 471 -10.50 2.57 -6.37
N VAL A 472 -9.64 3.55 -6.63
CA VAL A 472 -9.71 4.92 -6.12
C VAL A 472 -10.07 5.84 -7.30
N PRO A 473 -11.36 6.16 -7.50
CA PRO A 473 -11.82 6.85 -8.72
C PRO A 473 -11.26 8.27 -8.87
N VAL A 474 -11.02 8.95 -7.74
CA VAL A 474 -10.40 10.27 -7.70
C VAL A 474 -9.19 10.18 -6.78
N ALA A 475 -8.01 10.29 -7.36
CA ALA A 475 -6.72 10.31 -6.66
C ALA A 475 -5.96 11.58 -7.07
N SER A 476 -5.25 12.23 -6.14
CA SER A 476 -4.52 13.49 -6.42
C SER A 476 -3.31 13.31 -7.35
N GLN A 477 -2.88 12.06 -7.52
CA GLN A 477 -1.88 11.62 -8.49
C GLN A 477 -2.39 11.75 -9.93
N ARG A 478 -3.68 11.48 -10.16
CA ARG A 478 -4.35 11.64 -11.46
C ARG A 478 -4.97 13.02 -11.62
N VAL A 479 -5.86 13.39 -10.69
CA VAL A 479 -6.70 14.57 -10.77
C VAL A 479 -5.98 15.72 -10.08
N ARG A 480 -5.48 16.67 -10.87
CA ARG A 480 -4.65 17.78 -10.37
C ARG A 480 -5.48 18.96 -9.88
N SER A 481 -6.60 19.23 -10.54
CA SER A 481 -7.54 20.26 -10.12
C SER A 481 -8.93 19.99 -10.70
N VAL A 482 -9.95 20.43 -9.96
CA VAL A 482 -11.32 20.53 -10.46
C VAL A 482 -11.80 21.95 -10.24
N THR A 483 -12.33 22.58 -11.27
CA THR A 483 -12.91 23.93 -11.21
C THR A 483 -14.34 23.88 -11.69
N ALA A 484 -15.26 24.42 -10.88
CA ALA A 484 -16.68 24.54 -11.21
C ALA A 484 -17.03 26.01 -11.41
N GLY A 485 -17.78 26.32 -12.48
CA GLY A 485 -18.27 27.67 -12.77
C GLY A 485 -18.49 27.89 -14.26
N GLY A 486 -19.22 28.95 -14.60
CA GLY A 486 -19.51 29.28 -16.01
C GLY A 486 -20.34 28.21 -16.74
N GLY A 487 -21.13 27.43 -16.01
CA GLY A 487 -21.95 26.34 -16.56
C GLY A 487 -21.19 25.04 -16.80
N ALA A 488 -19.95 24.89 -16.31
CA ALA A 488 -19.18 23.68 -16.54
C ALA A 488 -18.28 23.28 -15.37
N LEU A 489 -17.93 21.99 -15.34
CA LEU A 489 -16.89 21.40 -14.52
C LEU A 489 -15.67 21.14 -15.41
N SER A 490 -14.50 21.69 -15.06
CA SER A 490 -13.24 21.40 -15.76
C SER A 490 -12.29 20.65 -14.84
N VAL A 491 -11.72 19.56 -15.33
CA VAL A 491 -10.89 18.62 -14.59
C VAL A 491 -9.54 18.51 -15.28
N ALA A 492 -8.47 18.92 -14.61
CA ALA A 492 -7.11 18.72 -15.09
C ALA A 492 -6.61 17.34 -14.65
N VAL A 493 -6.19 16.53 -15.60
CA VAL A 493 -5.66 15.18 -15.37
C VAL A 493 -4.20 15.06 -15.82
N ALA A 494 -3.44 14.22 -15.13
CA ALA A 494 -2.06 13.89 -15.46
C ALA A 494 -1.85 12.37 -15.47
N GLY A 495 -0.92 11.88 -16.28
CA GLY A 495 -0.64 10.47 -16.51
C GLY A 495 0.52 10.23 -17.45
N GLU A 496 0.52 9.08 -18.10
CA GLU A 496 1.51 8.78 -19.13
C GLU A 496 1.19 9.49 -20.44
N ALA A 497 2.24 9.76 -21.22
CA ALA A 497 2.08 10.28 -22.57
C ALA A 497 1.15 9.37 -23.37
N ARG A 498 0.12 9.96 -23.99
CA ARG A 498 -0.87 9.24 -24.81
C ARG A 498 -1.73 8.21 -24.06
N GLU A 499 -1.71 8.18 -22.74
CA GLU A 499 -2.64 7.35 -21.95
C GLU A 499 -4.10 7.75 -22.24
N GLU A 500 -5.01 6.78 -22.33
CA GLU A 500 -6.45 7.06 -22.39
C GLU A 500 -7.03 7.10 -20.97
N VAL A 501 -7.68 8.21 -20.63
CA VAL A 501 -8.32 8.42 -19.33
C VAL A 501 -9.81 8.62 -19.53
N THR A 502 -10.61 7.83 -18.84
CA THR A 502 -12.08 7.91 -18.88
C THR A 502 -12.62 8.40 -17.55
N LEU A 503 -13.22 9.59 -17.55
CA LEU A 503 -13.87 10.19 -16.37
C LEU A 503 -15.38 10.10 -16.47
N VAL A 504 -16.02 9.78 -15.35
CA VAL A 504 -17.47 9.82 -15.20
C VAL A 504 -17.87 11.01 -14.32
N PHE A 505 -18.96 11.67 -14.71
CA PHE A 505 -19.56 12.78 -14.01
C PHE A 505 -20.96 12.39 -13.53
N TYR A 506 -21.53 13.18 -12.63
CA TYR A 506 -22.93 13.09 -12.24
C TYR A 506 -23.59 14.45 -12.47
N ASP A 507 -24.68 14.45 -13.23
CA ASP A 507 -25.53 15.60 -13.46
C ASP A 507 -26.71 15.54 -12.48
N GLU A 508 -26.84 16.54 -11.61
CA GLU A 508 -27.88 16.52 -10.59
C GLU A 508 -29.29 16.75 -11.16
N GLU A 509 -29.42 17.56 -12.20
CA GLU A 509 -30.72 17.91 -12.78
C GLU A 509 -31.34 16.69 -13.48
N THR A 510 -30.53 15.98 -14.26
CA THR A 510 -30.98 14.85 -15.06
C THR A 510 -30.82 13.50 -14.34
N GLY A 511 -29.98 13.43 -13.31
CA GLY A 511 -29.55 12.19 -12.66
C GLY A 511 -28.64 11.32 -13.53
N ALA A 512 -28.18 11.83 -14.69
CA ALA A 512 -27.36 11.10 -15.64
C ALA A 512 -25.90 11.00 -15.18
N THR A 513 -25.21 9.97 -15.67
CA THR A 513 -23.77 9.74 -15.41
C THR A 513 -22.93 9.81 -16.69
N PRO A 514 -22.79 10.99 -17.30
CA PRO A 514 -22.07 11.15 -18.56
C PRO A 514 -20.59 10.81 -18.40
N THR A 515 -20.02 10.29 -19.48
CA THR A 515 -18.63 9.81 -19.53
C THR A 515 -17.84 10.61 -20.57
N ALA A 516 -16.59 10.92 -20.24
CA ALA A 516 -15.62 11.56 -21.14
C ALA A 516 -14.36 10.71 -21.22
N THR A 517 -13.93 10.36 -22.43
CA THR A 517 -12.64 9.70 -22.65
C THR A 517 -11.70 10.66 -23.36
N CYS A 518 -10.52 10.87 -22.78
CA CYS A 518 -9.48 11.73 -23.34
C CYS A 518 -8.16 10.98 -23.46
N THR A 519 -7.49 11.11 -24.60
CA THR A 519 -6.08 10.73 -24.76
C THR A 519 -5.19 11.86 -24.24
N LEU A 520 -4.26 11.56 -23.33
CA LEU A 520 -3.35 12.56 -22.77
C LEU A 520 -2.36 13.07 -23.82
N SER A 521 -1.87 14.30 -23.63
CA SER A 521 -0.85 14.92 -24.48
C SER A 521 0.49 14.16 -24.43
N GLU A 522 1.47 14.58 -25.24
CA GLU A 522 2.86 14.08 -25.11
C GLU A 522 3.48 14.41 -23.75
N ALA A 523 2.98 15.45 -23.07
CA ALA A 523 3.38 15.79 -21.71
C ALA A 523 2.61 15.00 -20.64
N GLY A 524 1.73 14.08 -21.03
CA GLY A 524 0.92 13.28 -20.12
C GLY A 524 -0.17 14.09 -19.42
N THR A 525 -0.75 15.11 -20.06
CA THR A 525 -1.77 15.97 -19.45
C THR A 525 -2.97 16.20 -20.37
N ALA A 526 -4.15 16.43 -19.77
CA ALA A 526 -5.35 16.86 -20.48
C ALA A 526 -6.28 17.65 -19.55
N THR A 527 -7.19 18.42 -20.13
CA THR A 527 -8.35 18.99 -19.43
C THR A 527 -9.63 18.38 -19.97
N VAL A 528 -10.45 17.87 -19.07
CA VAL A 528 -11.76 17.29 -19.37
C VAL A 528 -12.82 18.27 -18.89
N THR A 529 -13.74 18.66 -19.76
CA THR A 529 -14.82 19.60 -19.43
C THR A 529 -16.18 18.92 -19.57
N PHE A 530 -17.00 19.03 -18.54
CA PHE A 530 -18.39 18.58 -18.52
C PHE A 530 -19.31 19.79 -18.31
N GLY A 531 -20.36 19.94 -19.12
CA GLY A 531 -21.43 20.91 -18.91
C GLY A 531 -22.74 20.49 -19.58
N PRO A 532 -23.85 21.22 -19.35
CA PRO A 532 -25.19 20.87 -19.81
C PRO A 532 -25.29 20.67 -21.33
N GLU A 533 -24.50 21.42 -22.09
CA GLU A 533 -24.54 21.39 -23.56
C GLU A 533 -23.60 20.36 -24.19
N ALA A 534 -22.52 19.96 -23.52
CA ALA A 534 -21.55 18.99 -24.04
C ALA A 534 -20.53 18.49 -23.00
N THR A 535 -19.97 17.33 -23.29
CA THR A 535 -18.72 16.83 -22.70
C THR A 535 -17.60 16.95 -23.73
N ALA A 536 -16.46 17.55 -23.36
CA ALA A 536 -15.35 17.82 -24.27
C ALA A 536 -14.00 17.52 -23.62
N CYS A 537 -13.02 17.17 -24.45
CA CYS A 537 -11.63 16.96 -24.06
C CYS A 537 -10.73 17.96 -24.79
N THR A 538 -9.82 18.60 -24.07
CA THR A 538 -8.75 19.42 -24.65
C THR A 538 -7.40 18.94 -24.14
N CYS A 539 -6.50 18.63 -25.08
CA CYS A 539 -5.10 18.37 -24.75
C CYS A 539 -4.42 19.71 -24.50
N ALA A 540 -3.73 19.85 -23.36
CA ALA A 540 -2.98 21.04 -23.01
C ALA A 540 -1.67 21.13 -23.79
#